data_AF-A0A512D400-F1
#
_entry.id   AF-A0A512D400-F1
#
_cell.length_a   1.000
_cell.length_b   1.000
_cell.length_c   1.000
_cell.angle_alpha   90.00
_cell.angle_beta   90.00
_cell.angle_gamma   90.00
#
_symmetry.space_group_name_H-M   'P 1'
#
loop_
_entity.id
_entity.type
_entity.pdbx_description
1 polymer ?
#
loop_
_entity_poly.entity_id
_entity_poly.type
_entity_poly.pdbx_seq_one_letter_code
_entity_poly.pdbx_strand_id
1 'polypeptide(L)'
;MSETETPLDPAAVVHLDPEDVATAVRVLALAPSLEIDDPDFETLKRAASLMYKRLKKDRRNAKTWAERKADRQVIEATATGSPMRIDDETKGIPLVSNASGAFAGELINPRGCYICKRDYTLVDAFYHWLCPECAARSHAKRDQRTDLTGKRALLTGGRAKIGMYIALRLLRDGAHTTITTRFPKDAMRRFSAMEDSADWIHRLKIIGIDLRDPTQVVALADEVGAAGPLDILVNNAAQTVRRSPGAYSNLVELESAPLPDGVALPEMVTFDRISEAHPASIAGALGNHAVAHHDGESVEHAAAAQTAASMTALALSAGHASLEAHRAGTAVDAGGLLPDLQHNNSWTQKVEEVDPLELLEVQLCNSTAPFILVSRLRPAMRAAVAAGARRAYVVNVSAMEGQFSRRYKGPGHPHTNMAKAALNMMTRTSAGEMFETDRILMTAVDTGWITDERPHDEKLRIAAEGWHAPLDLVDGAARVYDPIVRGEAGEDLYGCFVKDYEPSPW
;
A
#
# COMPACT_ATOMS: atom_id res chain seq x y z
N MET A 1 -37.90 6.10 -35.41
CA MET A 1 -38.89 6.85 -34.60
C MET A 1 -38.25 7.09 -33.25
N SER A 2 -38.08 8.37 -32.93
CA SER A 2 -37.43 8.89 -31.74
C SER A 2 -38.39 8.78 -30.56
N GLU A 3 -38.05 8.00 -29.54
CA GLU A 3 -38.65 8.12 -28.21
C GLU A 3 -37.71 8.94 -27.34
N THR A 4 -38.07 10.21 -27.19
CA THR A 4 -37.50 11.17 -26.26
C THR A 4 -37.97 10.83 -24.85
N GLU A 5 -37.13 10.13 -24.07
CA GLU A 5 -37.24 10.16 -22.61
C GLU A 5 -36.85 11.56 -22.13
N THR A 6 -37.86 12.34 -21.73
CA THR A 6 -37.65 13.64 -21.07
C THR A 6 -37.27 13.36 -19.61
N PRO A 7 -36.19 13.93 -19.05
CA PRO A 7 -35.85 13.73 -17.66
C PRO A 7 -36.91 14.39 -16.78
N LEU A 8 -37.59 13.61 -15.94
CA LEU A 8 -38.55 14.14 -14.96
C LEU A 8 -37.81 14.96 -13.90
N ASP A 9 -38.23 16.21 -13.73
CA ASP A 9 -37.83 17.12 -12.66
C ASP A 9 -38.19 16.51 -11.29
N PRO A 10 -37.21 16.23 -10.41
CA PRO A 10 -37.45 15.56 -9.13
C PRO A 10 -38.25 16.40 -8.11
N ALA A 11 -38.59 17.66 -8.41
CA ALA A 11 -39.33 18.56 -7.52
C ALA A 11 -40.80 18.83 -7.93
N ALA A 12 -41.29 18.30 -9.06
CA ALA A 12 -42.69 18.46 -9.42
C ALA A 12 -43.58 17.54 -8.56
N VAL A 13 -44.36 18.12 -7.64
CA VAL A 13 -45.40 17.39 -6.90
C VAL A 13 -46.47 16.95 -7.90
N VAL A 14 -46.49 15.66 -8.23
CA VAL A 14 -47.52 15.08 -9.09
C VAL A 14 -48.83 15.09 -8.31
N HIS A 15 -49.75 15.96 -8.70
CA HIS A 15 -51.13 15.96 -8.19
C HIS A 15 -52.00 15.11 -9.13
N LEU A 16 -52.69 14.11 -8.58
CA LEU A 16 -53.67 13.31 -9.31
C LEU A 16 -54.99 14.07 -9.40
N ASP A 17 -55.72 13.93 -10.51
CA ASP A 17 -57.07 14.44 -10.65
C ASP A 17 -57.99 13.80 -9.58
N PRO A 18 -58.72 14.58 -8.76
CA PRO A 18 -59.65 14.04 -7.77
C PRO A 18 -60.70 13.07 -8.35
N GLU A 19 -61.16 13.26 -9.59
CA GLU A 19 -62.14 12.37 -10.23
C GLU A 19 -61.52 11.01 -10.58
N ASP A 20 -60.27 10.99 -11.04
CA ASP A 20 -59.52 9.76 -11.31
C ASP A 20 -59.25 8.98 -10.02
N VAL A 21 -58.90 9.68 -8.93
CA VAL A 21 -58.71 9.06 -7.61
C VAL A 21 -60.02 8.46 -7.09
N ALA A 22 -61.13 9.19 -7.18
CA ALA A 22 -62.44 8.69 -6.79
C ALA A 22 -62.84 7.45 -7.60
N THR A 23 -62.58 7.46 -8.91
CA THR A 23 -62.82 6.33 -9.80
C THR A 23 -61.95 5.13 -9.44
N ALA A 24 -60.66 5.32 -9.24
CA ALA A 24 -59.73 4.25 -8.87
C ALA A 24 -60.10 3.60 -7.53
N VAL A 25 -60.45 4.39 -6.52
CA VAL A 25 -60.91 3.89 -5.21
C VAL A 25 -62.20 3.08 -5.36
N ARG A 26 -63.17 3.59 -6.13
CA ARG A 26 -64.44 2.87 -6.40
C ARG A 26 -64.19 1.53 -7.09
N VAL A 27 -63.33 1.50 -8.11
CA VAL A 27 -63.01 0.27 -8.86
C VAL A 27 -62.25 -0.73 -7.99
N LEU A 28 -61.27 -0.29 -7.20
CA LEU A 28 -60.55 -1.16 -6.26
C LEU A 28 -61.45 -1.74 -5.16
N ALA A 29 -62.46 -0.99 -4.71
CA ALA A 29 -63.45 -1.46 -3.73
C ALA A 29 -64.40 -2.53 -4.31
N LEU A 30 -64.66 -2.49 -5.63
CA LEU A 30 -65.46 -3.50 -6.33
C LEU A 30 -64.67 -4.77 -6.66
N ALA A 31 -63.34 -4.70 -6.78
CA ALA A 31 -62.49 -5.83 -7.16
C ALA A 31 -62.75 -7.12 -6.36
N PRO A 32 -62.96 -7.12 -5.03
CA PRO A 32 -63.23 -8.34 -4.27
C PRO A 32 -64.58 -9.02 -4.58
N SER A 33 -65.48 -8.35 -5.30
CA SER A 33 -66.78 -8.89 -5.72
C SER A 33 -66.77 -9.57 -7.09
N LEU A 34 -65.65 -9.50 -7.82
CA LEU A 34 -65.44 -10.19 -9.09
C LEU A 34 -65.09 -11.67 -8.86
N GLU A 35 -65.34 -12.52 -9.86
CA GLU A 35 -64.90 -13.92 -9.83
C GLU A 35 -63.37 -14.03 -9.88
N ILE A 36 -62.81 -15.09 -9.29
CA ILE A 36 -61.36 -15.27 -9.15
C ILE A 36 -60.64 -15.36 -10.50
N ASP A 37 -61.31 -15.86 -11.54
CA ASP A 37 -60.77 -16.02 -12.90
C ASP A 37 -61.12 -14.84 -13.83
N ASP A 38 -61.72 -13.77 -13.30
CA ASP A 38 -62.08 -12.59 -14.08
C ASP A 38 -60.81 -11.83 -14.55
N PRO A 39 -60.68 -11.53 -15.87
CA PRO A 39 -59.54 -10.80 -16.42
C PRO A 39 -59.30 -9.42 -15.78
N ASP A 40 -60.36 -8.71 -15.38
CA ASP A 40 -60.27 -7.41 -14.73
C ASP A 40 -59.82 -7.55 -13.28
N PHE A 41 -60.25 -8.61 -12.57
CA PHE A 41 -59.76 -8.94 -11.23
C PHE A 41 -58.24 -9.21 -11.25
N GLU A 42 -57.75 -10.02 -12.19
CA GLU A 42 -56.33 -10.29 -12.35
C GLU A 42 -55.52 -9.03 -12.70
N THR A 43 -56.07 -8.15 -13.54
CA THR A 43 -55.44 -6.87 -13.90
C THR A 43 -55.31 -5.95 -12.68
N LEU A 44 -56.38 -5.77 -11.91
CA LEU A 44 -56.39 -4.94 -10.70
C LEU A 44 -55.47 -5.51 -9.62
N LYS A 45 -55.49 -6.83 -9.40
CA LYS A 45 -54.60 -7.54 -8.47
C LYS A 45 -53.13 -7.35 -8.82
N ARG A 46 -52.75 -7.45 -10.09
CA ARG A 46 -51.37 -7.21 -10.56
C ARG A 46 -50.95 -5.76 -10.35
N ALA A 47 -51.81 -4.80 -10.71
CA ALA A 47 -51.53 -3.37 -10.53
C ALA A 47 -51.32 -3.00 -9.05
N ALA A 48 -52.23 -3.43 -8.17
CA ALA A 48 -52.12 -3.20 -6.72
C ALA A 48 -50.87 -3.88 -6.13
N SER A 49 -50.57 -5.11 -6.57
CA SER A 49 -49.37 -5.85 -6.14
C SER A 49 -48.08 -5.16 -6.57
N LEU A 50 -48.01 -4.63 -7.80
CA LEU A 50 -46.86 -3.88 -8.30
C LEU A 50 -46.66 -2.58 -7.52
N MET A 51 -47.73 -1.82 -7.30
CA MET A 51 -47.70 -0.58 -6.49
C MET A 51 -47.20 -0.87 -5.08
N TYR A 52 -47.75 -1.88 -4.40
CA TYR A 52 -47.32 -2.26 -3.05
C TYR A 52 -45.86 -2.71 -3.00
N LYS A 53 -45.42 -3.55 -3.96
CA LYS A 53 -44.01 -3.98 -4.07
C LYS A 53 -43.08 -2.80 -4.29
N ARG A 54 -43.46 -1.82 -5.11
CA ARG A 54 -42.68 -0.60 -5.36
C ARG A 54 -42.58 0.27 -4.11
N LEU A 55 -43.70 0.59 -3.45
CA LEU A 55 -43.70 1.36 -2.20
C LEU A 55 -42.90 0.69 -1.08
N LYS A 56 -43.00 -0.65 -0.96
CA LYS A 56 -42.19 -1.42 0.01
C LYS A 56 -40.70 -1.36 -0.33
N LYS A 57 -40.33 -1.44 -1.62
CA LYS A 57 -38.94 -1.28 -2.09
C LYS A 57 -38.43 0.13 -1.78
N ASP A 58 -39.21 1.17 -2.06
CA ASP A 58 -38.83 2.56 -1.85
C ASP A 58 -38.66 2.88 -0.37
N ARG A 59 -39.59 2.44 0.49
CA ARG A 59 -39.45 2.59 1.96
C ARG A 59 -38.23 1.87 2.51
N ARG A 60 -37.98 0.63 2.04
CA ARG A 60 -36.78 -0.13 2.42
C ARG A 60 -35.51 0.60 1.98
N ASN A 61 -35.48 1.10 0.73
CA ASN A 61 -34.34 1.83 0.20
C ASN A 61 -34.10 3.13 0.98
N ALA A 62 -35.15 3.88 1.32
CA ALA A 62 -35.06 5.10 2.13
C ALA A 62 -34.54 4.83 3.54
N LYS A 63 -35.05 3.78 4.21
CA LYS A 63 -34.56 3.34 5.52
C LYS A 63 -33.07 2.97 5.44
N THR A 64 -32.70 2.12 4.49
CA THR A 64 -31.31 1.71 4.28
C THR A 64 -30.41 2.90 3.93
N TRP A 65 -30.92 3.90 3.21
CA TRP A 65 -30.16 5.12 2.92
C TRP A 65 -29.93 5.97 4.17
N ALA A 66 -30.94 6.15 5.01
CA ALA A 66 -30.81 6.87 6.28
C ALA A 66 -29.81 6.19 7.21
N GLU A 67 -29.88 4.87 7.33
CA GLU A 67 -28.94 4.07 8.14
C GLU A 67 -27.50 4.20 7.61
N ARG A 68 -27.30 4.02 6.29
CA ARG A 68 -25.98 4.20 5.66
C ARG A 68 -25.43 5.61 5.79
N LYS A 69 -26.30 6.63 5.74
CA LYS A 69 -25.90 8.03 5.91
C LYS A 69 -25.40 8.29 7.34
N ALA A 70 -26.11 7.78 8.35
CA ALA A 70 -25.69 7.90 9.74
C ALA A 70 -24.36 7.17 9.99
N ASP A 71 -24.24 5.92 9.52
CA ASP A 71 -23.00 5.14 9.63
C ASP A 71 -21.82 5.84 8.93
N ARG A 72 -22.06 6.43 7.76
CA ARG A 72 -21.06 7.21 7.03
C ARG A 72 -20.59 8.44 7.82
N GLN A 73 -21.50 9.19 8.44
CA GLN A 73 -21.14 10.35 9.25
C GLN A 73 -20.22 9.97 10.43
N VAL A 74 -20.47 8.83 11.07
CA VAL A 74 -19.60 8.31 12.14
C VAL A 74 -18.21 7.97 11.59
N ILE A 75 -18.14 7.30 10.43
CA ILE A 75 -16.87 6.93 9.79
C ILE A 75 -16.07 8.16 9.37
N GLU A 76 -16.71 9.12 8.71
CA GLU A 76 -16.08 10.35 8.20
C GLU A 76 -15.60 11.28 9.32
N ALA A 77 -16.13 11.14 10.54
CA ALA A 77 -15.64 11.87 11.71
C ALA A 77 -14.33 11.32 12.28
N THR A 78 -13.97 10.07 11.94
CA THR A 78 -12.72 9.46 12.39
C THR A 78 -11.50 10.00 11.64
N ALA A 79 -10.31 9.88 12.23
CA ALA A 79 -9.06 10.28 11.55
C ALA A 79 -8.78 9.45 10.28
N THR A 80 -8.97 8.13 10.36
CA THR A 80 -8.65 7.20 9.26
C THR A 80 -9.75 7.08 8.21
N GLY A 81 -11.00 7.42 8.55
CA GLY A 81 -12.15 7.42 7.63
C GLY A 81 -12.51 8.80 7.09
N SER A 82 -11.75 9.84 7.44
CA SER A 82 -11.99 11.21 7.00
C SER A 82 -11.89 11.34 5.47
N PRO A 83 -12.85 11.99 4.80
CA PRO A 83 -12.78 12.28 3.36
C PRO A 83 -11.59 13.13 2.94
N MET A 84 -11.00 13.86 3.90
CA MET A 84 -9.82 14.70 3.68
C MET A 84 -8.50 13.92 3.80
N ARG A 85 -8.57 12.63 4.15
CA ARG A 85 -7.38 11.78 4.32
C ARG A 85 -6.71 11.52 2.97
N ILE A 86 -5.39 11.64 2.97
CA ILE A 86 -4.51 11.13 1.92
C ILE A 86 -3.84 9.87 2.47
N ASP A 87 -4.21 8.69 1.94
CA ASP A 87 -3.79 7.39 2.51
C ASP A 87 -2.26 7.21 2.57
N ASP A 88 -1.52 7.80 1.62
CA ASP A 88 -0.07 7.61 1.47
C ASP A 88 0.78 8.79 2.02
N GLU A 89 0.23 9.73 2.80
CA GLU A 89 0.88 11.01 3.15
C GLU A 89 2.30 10.92 3.77
N THR A 90 3.29 11.57 3.13
CA THR A 90 4.72 11.47 3.48
C THR A 90 5.38 12.79 3.92
N LYS A 91 4.65 13.90 4.00
CA LYS A 91 5.18 15.17 4.52
C LYS A 91 5.23 15.19 6.05
N GLY A 92 4.93 14.06 6.71
CA GLY A 92 4.92 13.95 8.16
C GLY A 92 3.72 14.65 8.82
N ILE A 93 2.66 14.93 8.06
CA ILE A 93 1.45 15.58 8.59
C ILE A 93 0.67 14.56 9.43
N PRO A 94 0.42 14.82 10.72
CA PRO A 94 -0.35 13.90 11.57
C PRO A 94 -1.81 13.82 11.10
N LEU A 95 -2.38 12.61 11.10
CA LEU A 95 -3.83 12.43 10.97
C LEU A 95 -4.51 12.85 12.28
N VAL A 96 -5.58 13.65 12.16
CA VAL A 96 -6.34 14.18 13.30
C VAL A 96 -7.80 13.78 13.15
N SER A 97 -8.43 13.40 14.26
CA SER A 97 -9.87 13.12 14.32
C SER A 97 -10.66 14.40 14.49
N ASN A 98 -11.84 14.47 13.89
CA ASN A 98 -12.82 15.54 14.13
C ASN A 98 -13.81 15.20 15.27
N ALA A 99 -13.70 13.99 15.84
CA ALA A 99 -14.55 13.56 16.93
C ALA A 99 -14.16 14.24 18.26
N SER A 100 -15.16 14.61 19.06
CA SER A 100 -14.96 15.08 20.43
C SER A 100 -14.90 13.89 21.39
N GLY A 101 -13.69 13.46 21.76
CA GLY A 101 -13.45 12.39 22.74
C GLY A 101 -12.83 11.13 22.13
N ALA A 102 -12.92 10.01 22.85
CA ALA A 102 -12.27 8.74 22.47
C ALA A 102 -13.00 7.97 21.34
N PHE A 103 -14.27 8.29 21.09
CA PHE A 103 -15.12 7.59 20.11
C PHE A 103 -15.76 8.58 19.14
N ALA A 104 -15.89 8.18 17.88
CA ALA A 104 -16.57 8.99 16.85
C ALA A 104 -18.10 8.81 16.86
N GLY A 105 -18.60 7.69 17.40
CA GLY A 105 -20.02 7.40 17.50
C GLY A 105 -20.34 5.91 17.46
N GLU A 106 -21.62 5.58 17.36
CA GLU A 106 -22.11 4.20 17.19
C GLU A 106 -22.75 4.02 15.82
N LEU A 107 -22.37 2.94 15.14
CA LEU A 107 -22.99 2.51 13.89
C LEU A 107 -24.34 1.85 14.19
N ILE A 108 -25.30 2.10 13.30
CA ILE A 108 -26.58 1.40 13.27
C ILE A 108 -26.37 -0.03 12.79
N ASN A 109 -25.56 -0.21 11.74
CA ASN A 109 -25.23 -1.54 11.24
C ASN A 109 -23.88 -2.01 11.81
N PRO A 110 -23.82 -3.19 12.46
CA PRO A 110 -22.55 -3.73 12.91
C PRO A 110 -21.63 -4.01 11.73
N ARG A 111 -20.33 -3.85 11.95
CA ARG A 111 -19.29 -4.17 10.96
C ARG A 111 -18.19 -5.02 11.57
N GLY A 112 -17.54 -5.85 10.76
CA GLY A 112 -16.40 -6.66 11.20
C GLY A 112 -15.13 -5.82 11.40
N CYS A 113 -14.46 -6.04 12.54
CA CYS A 113 -13.14 -5.47 12.83
C CYS A 113 -12.09 -5.96 11.83
N TYR A 114 -11.22 -5.07 11.33
CA TYR A 114 -10.15 -5.41 10.39
C TYR A 114 -9.15 -6.43 10.98
N ILE A 115 -8.86 -6.39 12.28
CA ILE A 115 -7.93 -7.32 12.93
C ILE A 115 -8.64 -8.60 13.36
N CYS A 116 -9.50 -8.53 14.38
CA CYS A 116 -10.08 -9.73 15.01
C CYS A 116 -11.32 -10.29 14.32
N LYS A 117 -11.84 -9.61 13.29
CA LYS A 117 -13.06 -9.99 12.54
C LYS A 117 -14.36 -10.03 13.34
N ARG A 118 -14.35 -9.72 14.65
CA ARG A 118 -15.56 -9.57 15.47
C ARG A 118 -16.36 -8.35 15.01
N ASP A 119 -17.68 -8.49 15.00
CA ASP A 119 -18.59 -7.38 14.75
C ASP A 119 -18.58 -6.37 15.90
N TYR A 120 -18.69 -5.09 15.56
CA TYR A 120 -18.78 -3.98 16.50
C TYR A 120 -19.61 -2.82 15.92
N THR A 121 -20.12 -1.97 16.80
CA THR A 121 -20.86 -0.75 16.45
C THR A 121 -20.20 0.51 17.00
N LEU A 122 -19.56 0.46 18.17
CA LEU A 122 -18.86 1.59 18.76
C LEU A 122 -17.52 1.87 18.05
N VAL A 123 -17.38 3.04 17.43
CA VAL A 123 -16.25 3.41 16.58
C VAL A 123 -15.25 4.30 17.32
N ASP A 124 -13.98 3.91 17.30
CA ASP A 124 -12.86 4.69 17.83
C ASP A 124 -12.72 6.04 17.09
N ALA A 125 -12.31 7.09 17.80
CA ALA A 125 -12.14 8.42 17.20
C ALA A 125 -11.07 8.44 16.10
N PHE A 126 -10.06 7.57 16.15
CA PHE A 126 -9.02 7.49 15.15
C PHE A 126 -9.31 6.41 14.09
N TYR A 127 -9.65 5.19 14.52
CA TYR A 127 -9.79 4.00 13.66
C TYR A 127 -11.24 3.68 13.26
N HIS A 128 -11.59 3.87 11.98
CA HIS A 128 -12.93 3.52 11.46
C HIS A 128 -13.17 2.02 11.24
N TRP A 129 -12.12 1.19 11.17
CA TRP A 129 -12.20 -0.24 10.87
C TRP A 129 -11.78 -1.16 12.03
N LEU A 130 -11.49 -0.62 13.21
CA LEU A 130 -11.08 -1.40 14.38
C LEU A 130 -12.14 -1.34 15.49
N CYS A 131 -12.44 -2.49 16.10
CA CYS A 131 -13.23 -2.50 17.34
C CYS A 131 -12.42 -1.83 18.47
N PRO A 132 -13.08 -1.37 19.56
CA PRO A 132 -12.42 -0.63 20.64
C PRO A 132 -11.18 -1.33 21.24
N GLU A 133 -11.23 -2.64 21.44
CA GLU A 133 -10.10 -3.43 21.96
C GLU A 133 -8.90 -3.43 21.00
N CYS A 134 -9.16 -3.58 19.69
CA CYS A 134 -8.11 -3.59 18.68
C CYS A 134 -7.55 -2.17 18.45
N ALA A 135 -8.39 -1.15 18.48
CA ALA A 135 -7.99 0.25 18.40
C ALA A 135 -7.06 0.62 19.56
N ALA A 136 -7.43 0.29 20.80
CA ALA A 136 -6.58 0.55 21.97
C ALA A 136 -5.20 -0.12 21.87
N ARG A 137 -5.15 -1.39 21.42
CA ARG A 137 -3.88 -2.08 21.16
C ARG A 137 -3.08 -1.42 20.04
N SER A 138 -3.74 -1.02 18.95
CA SER A 138 -3.09 -0.33 17.84
C SER A 138 -2.53 1.04 18.23
N HIS A 139 -3.24 1.83 19.04
CA HIS A 139 -2.73 3.07 19.62
C HIS A 139 -1.47 2.82 20.46
N ALA A 140 -1.50 1.84 21.37
CA ALA A 140 -0.32 1.50 22.18
C ALA A 140 0.89 1.09 21.33
N LYS A 141 0.66 0.31 20.26
CA LYS A 141 1.71 -0.08 19.32
C LYS A 141 2.17 1.05 18.41
N ARG A 142 1.29 2.00 18.07
CA ARG A 142 1.62 3.18 17.28
C ARG A 142 2.66 4.04 17.99
N ASP A 143 2.52 4.19 19.30
CA ASP A 143 3.38 5.08 20.09
C ASP A 143 4.55 4.38 20.77
N GLN A 144 4.74 3.07 20.53
CA GLN A 144 5.82 2.31 21.16
C GLN A 144 7.21 2.80 20.71
N ARG A 145 8.15 2.79 21.66
CA ARG A 145 9.53 3.27 21.52
C ARG A 145 10.48 2.32 22.25
N THR A 146 11.76 2.35 21.88
CA THR A 146 12.82 1.68 22.64
C THR A 146 14.11 2.48 22.53
N ASP A 147 15.02 2.39 23.51
CA ASP A 147 16.32 3.05 23.38
C ASP A 147 17.22 2.27 22.41
N LEU A 148 17.64 2.92 21.33
CA LEU A 148 18.57 2.41 20.33
C LEU A 148 19.88 3.21 20.29
N THR A 149 20.16 4.01 21.32
CA THR A 149 21.40 4.79 21.41
C THR A 149 22.63 3.89 21.24
N GLY A 150 23.52 4.29 20.32
CA GLY A 150 24.74 3.55 20.01
C GLY A 150 24.55 2.36 19.05
N LYS A 151 23.31 2.03 18.64
CA LYS A 151 23.05 0.97 17.67
C LYS A 151 23.10 1.49 16.23
N ARG A 152 23.47 0.60 15.31
CA ARG A 152 23.50 0.86 13.87
C ARG A 152 22.39 0.10 13.15
N ALA A 153 21.68 0.78 12.26
CA ALA A 153 20.58 0.23 11.47
C ALA A 153 20.79 0.45 9.97
N LEU A 154 20.50 -0.58 9.16
CA LEU A 154 20.33 -0.47 7.72
C LEU A 154 18.86 -0.67 7.38
N LEU A 155 18.27 0.30 6.67
CA LEU A 155 16.88 0.26 6.20
C LEU A 155 16.84 0.45 4.69
N THR A 156 16.35 -0.56 3.97
CA THR A 156 16.18 -0.42 2.53
C THR A 156 14.91 0.35 2.17
N GLY A 157 14.98 1.27 1.22
CA GLY A 157 13.81 2.04 0.76
C GLY A 157 13.28 3.04 1.79
N GLY A 158 14.16 3.79 2.45
CA GLY A 158 13.79 4.70 3.55
C GLY A 158 13.32 6.10 3.14
N ARG A 159 13.33 6.46 1.85
CA ARG A 159 13.03 7.82 1.37
C ARG A 159 11.60 8.29 1.66
N ALA A 160 10.61 7.41 1.52
CA ALA A 160 9.20 7.76 1.48
C ALA A 160 8.31 6.62 2.00
N LYS A 161 7.01 6.92 2.14
CA LYS A 161 5.97 6.01 2.65
C LYS A 161 6.38 5.35 3.97
N ILE A 162 6.06 4.08 4.19
CA ILE A 162 6.38 3.35 5.42
C ILE A 162 7.87 3.45 5.78
N GLY A 163 8.74 3.36 4.77
CA GLY A 163 10.20 3.43 4.98
C GLY A 163 10.64 4.71 5.68
N MET A 164 10.07 5.85 5.31
CA MET A 164 10.38 7.11 5.98
C MET A 164 9.95 7.09 7.46
N TYR A 165 8.76 6.57 7.76
CA TYR A 165 8.28 6.47 9.14
C TYR A 165 9.08 5.45 9.98
N ILE A 166 9.59 4.37 9.37
CA ILE A 166 10.53 3.45 10.06
C ILE A 166 11.85 4.17 10.35
N ALA A 167 12.39 4.91 9.36
CA ALA A 167 13.63 5.67 9.53
C ALA A 167 13.50 6.69 10.67
N LEU A 168 12.41 7.45 10.69
CA LEU A 168 12.13 8.42 11.76
C LEU A 168 12.06 7.76 13.13
N ARG A 169 11.44 6.58 13.26
CA ARG A 169 11.43 5.83 14.53
C ARG A 169 12.84 5.46 14.97
N LEU A 170 13.63 4.84 14.08
CA LEU A 170 15.02 4.46 14.38
C LEU A 170 15.87 5.66 14.82
N LEU A 171 15.78 6.78 14.09
CA LEU A 171 16.53 8.00 14.35
C LEU A 171 16.13 8.68 15.66
N ARG A 172 14.82 8.79 15.92
CA ARG A 172 14.27 9.39 17.14
C ARG A 172 14.50 8.52 18.38
N ASP A 173 14.73 7.22 18.19
CA ASP A 173 15.14 6.28 19.24
C ASP A 173 16.66 6.18 19.41
N GLY A 174 17.44 6.99 18.67
CA GLY A 174 18.88 7.16 18.91
C GLY A 174 19.81 6.33 18.02
N ALA A 175 19.27 5.53 17.08
CA ALA A 175 20.10 4.72 16.20
C ALA A 175 20.85 5.56 15.15
N HIS A 176 22.08 5.14 14.83
CA HIS A 176 22.74 5.53 13.59
C HIS A 176 22.12 4.77 12.43
N THR A 177 21.42 5.48 11.55
CA THR A 177 20.56 4.88 10.53
C THR A 177 21.09 5.14 9.13
N THR A 178 21.42 4.08 8.41
CA THR A 178 21.67 4.11 6.97
C THR A 178 20.39 3.76 6.24
N ILE A 179 19.90 4.64 5.37
CA ILE A 179 18.77 4.36 4.48
C ILE A 179 19.23 4.22 3.05
N THR A 180 18.53 3.39 2.27
CA THR A 180 18.76 3.28 0.82
C THR A 180 17.60 3.85 0.01
N THR A 181 17.92 4.38 -1.17
CA THR A 181 16.93 4.90 -2.12
C THR A 181 17.54 5.06 -3.51
N ARG A 182 16.70 5.07 -4.55
CA ARG A 182 17.10 5.47 -5.90
C ARG A 182 17.21 7.00 -6.07
N PHE A 183 16.61 7.76 -5.15
CA PHE A 183 16.52 9.22 -5.19
C PHE A 183 17.10 9.79 -3.87
N PRO A 184 18.43 9.85 -3.72
CA PRO A 184 19.08 10.26 -2.48
C PRO A 184 18.92 11.75 -2.17
N LYS A 185 18.96 12.66 -3.14
CA LYS A 185 18.79 14.10 -2.86
C LYS A 185 17.37 14.45 -2.44
N ASP A 186 16.35 13.81 -3.01
CA ASP A 186 14.96 13.93 -2.55
C ASP A 186 14.85 13.46 -1.09
N ALA A 187 15.50 12.36 -0.72
CA ALA A 187 15.55 11.92 0.67
C ALA A 187 16.22 12.96 1.57
N MET A 188 17.37 13.53 1.18
CA MET A 188 18.04 14.58 1.94
C MET A 188 17.10 15.77 2.22
N ARG A 189 16.36 16.23 1.20
CA ARG A 189 15.39 17.33 1.36
C ARG A 189 14.28 16.98 2.34
N ARG A 190 13.70 15.78 2.22
CA ARG A 190 12.61 15.32 3.09
C ARG A 190 13.02 15.24 4.55
N PHE A 191 14.15 14.59 4.84
CA PHE A 191 14.61 14.42 6.21
C PHE A 191 15.07 15.74 6.82
N SER A 192 15.77 16.59 6.06
CA SER A 192 16.24 17.90 6.56
C SER A 192 15.11 18.92 6.75
N ALA A 193 13.95 18.71 6.12
CA ALA A 193 12.77 19.55 6.29
C ALA A 193 11.90 19.16 7.51
N MET A 194 12.23 18.08 8.21
CA MET A 194 11.53 17.71 9.44
C MET A 194 11.84 18.71 10.55
N GLU A 195 10.82 19.07 11.32
CA GLU A 195 10.92 20.07 12.40
C GLU A 195 11.96 19.66 13.45
N ASP A 196 12.06 18.37 13.76
CA ASP A 196 12.97 17.78 14.74
C ASP A 196 14.29 17.29 14.11
N SER A 197 14.56 17.59 12.84
CA SER A 197 15.73 17.05 12.13
C SER A 197 17.06 17.36 12.79
N ALA A 198 17.21 18.54 13.40
CA ALA A 198 18.43 18.96 14.08
C ALA A 198 18.90 17.95 15.16
N ASP A 199 17.97 17.23 15.79
CA ASP A 199 18.24 16.30 16.89
C ASP A 199 18.89 14.98 16.44
N TRP A 200 18.75 14.62 15.15
CA TRP A 200 19.15 13.29 14.67
C TRP A 200 19.74 13.26 13.26
N ILE A 201 19.72 14.35 12.49
CA ILE A 201 20.19 14.35 11.09
C ILE A 201 21.66 13.92 10.95
N HIS A 202 22.48 14.21 11.97
CA HIS A 202 23.88 13.81 12.06
C HIS A 202 24.08 12.28 12.20
N ARG A 203 23.02 11.53 12.55
CA ARG A 203 23.00 10.06 12.62
C ARG A 203 22.43 9.40 11.36
N LEU A 204 21.97 10.18 10.38
CA LEU A 204 21.41 9.67 9.13
C LEU A 204 22.50 9.61 8.05
N LYS A 205 22.64 8.45 7.42
CA LYS A 205 23.40 8.24 6.18
C LYS A 205 22.45 7.78 5.07
N ILE A 206 22.59 8.36 3.87
CA ILE A 206 21.73 8.07 2.72
C ILE A 206 22.59 7.46 1.61
N ILE A 207 22.22 6.26 1.15
CA ILE A 207 22.90 5.58 0.06
C ILE A 207 22.01 5.52 -1.18
N GLY A 208 22.49 6.12 -2.26
CA GLY A 208 21.91 6.03 -3.60
C GLY A 208 22.21 4.69 -4.24
N ILE A 209 21.18 3.86 -4.46
CA ILE A 209 21.32 2.49 -5.00
C ILE A 209 20.04 2.01 -5.70
N ASP A 210 20.21 1.17 -6.72
CA ASP A 210 19.16 0.33 -7.30
C ASP A 210 19.28 -1.12 -6.83
N LEU A 211 18.30 -1.61 -6.05
CA LEU A 211 18.30 -2.99 -5.54
C LEU A 211 18.01 -4.04 -6.62
N ARG A 212 17.64 -3.62 -7.83
CA ARG A 212 17.56 -4.51 -9.00
C ARG A 212 18.94 -4.87 -9.55
N ASP A 213 20.00 -4.20 -9.10
CA ASP A 213 21.38 -4.49 -9.48
C ASP A 213 22.10 -5.23 -8.32
N PRO A 214 22.29 -6.55 -8.41
CA PRO A 214 22.97 -7.33 -7.37
C PRO A 214 24.39 -6.85 -7.07
N THR A 215 25.08 -6.22 -8.03
CA THR A 215 26.44 -5.73 -7.83
C THR A 215 26.46 -4.55 -6.87
N GLN A 216 25.46 -3.66 -6.96
CA GLN A 216 25.31 -2.57 -6.00
C GLN A 216 24.84 -3.09 -4.64
N VAL A 217 23.98 -4.12 -4.59
CA VAL A 217 23.54 -4.71 -3.31
C VAL A 217 24.74 -5.32 -2.55
N VAL A 218 25.65 -5.94 -3.30
CA VAL A 218 26.95 -6.40 -2.78
C VAL A 218 27.77 -5.23 -2.24
N ALA A 219 27.98 -4.17 -3.04
CA ALA A 219 28.75 -3.01 -2.63
C ALA A 219 28.15 -2.31 -1.39
N LEU A 220 26.82 -2.23 -1.30
CA LEU A 220 26.10 -1.74 -0.12
C LEU A 220 26.41 -2.57 1.12
N ALA A 221 26.36 -3.90 1.01
CA ALA A 221 26.65 -4.78 2.14
C ALA A 221 28.10 -4.61 2.61
N ASP A 222 29.04 -4.50 1.67
CA ASP A 222 30.46 -4.34 1.96
C ASP A 222 30.73 -2.97 2.63
N GLU A 223 30.14 -1.88 2.14
CA GLU A 223 30.20 -0.53 2.73
C GLU A 223 29.65 -0.51 4.17
N VAL A 224 28.47 -1.10 4.38
CA VAL A 224 27.83 -1.12 5.71
C VAL A 224 28.61 -1.98 6.70
N GLY A 225 29.12 -3.14 6.24
CA GLY A 225 29.94 -4.03 7.05
C GLY A 225 31.32 -3.47 7.38
N ALA A 226 31.95 -2.75 6.45
CA ALA A 226 33.24 -2.08 6.67
C ALA A 226 33.16 -0.99 7.75
N ALA A 227 32.01 -0.33 7.88
CA ALA A 227 31.76 0.66 8.92
C ALA A 227 31.52 0.04 10.32
N GLY A 228 31.60 -1.29 10.49
CA GLY A 228 31.63 -1.99 11.78
C GLY A 228 30.39 -2.85 12.08
N PRO A 229 30.12 -3.16 13.36
CA PRO A 229 28.97 -3.97 13.79
C PRO A 229 27.61 -3.40 13.39
N LEU A 230 26.67 -4.25 12.98
CA LEU A 230 25.31 -3.86 12.57
C LEU A 230 24.24 -4.49 13.46
N ASP A 231 23.45 -3.69 14.16
CA ASP A 231 22.44 -4.20 15.10
C ASP A 231 21.11 -4.54 14.38
N ILE A 232 20.72 -3.73 13.40
CA ILE A 232 19.39 -3.80 12.79
C ILE A 232 19.50 -3.81 11.26
N LEU A 233 18.85 -4.77 10.62
CA LEU A 233 18.64 -4.83 9.18
C LEU A 233 17.13 -4.88 8.90
N VAL A 234 16.59 -3.87 8.23
CA VAL A 234 15.20 -3.84 7.76
C VAL A 234 15.18 -3.89 6.25
N ASN A 235 14.78 -5.05 5.71
CA ASN A 235 14.52 -5.25 4.30
C ASN A 235 13.10 -4.77 3.98
N ASN A 236 12.95 -3.46 3.76
CA ASN A 236 11.66 -2.80 3.52
C ASN A 236 11.38 -2.51 2.03
N ALA A 237 12.41 -2.19 1.24
CA ALA A 237 12.23 -1.90 -0.17
C ALA A 237 11.58 -3.08 -0.90
N ALA A 238 10.53 -2.78 -1.67
CA ALA A 238 9.84 -3.75 -2.50
C ALA A 238 9.20 -3.06 -3.71
N GLN A 239 9.08 -3.80 -4.81
CA GLN A 239 8.28 -3.47 -5.98
C GLN A 239 7.05 -4.37 -5.99
N THR A 240 5.86 -3.76 -5.97
CA THR A 240 4.55 -4.45 -6.03
C THR A 240 3.84 -4.20 -7.35
N VAL A 241 4.03 -3.00 -7.91
CA VAL A 241 3.45 -2.56 -9.19
C VAL A 241 4.54 -1.85 -9.99
N ARG A 242 4.71 -2.22 -11.25
CA ARG A 242 5.54 -1.46 -12.20
C ARG A 242 4.82 -0.18 -12.59
N ARG A 243 5.57 0.93 -12.56
CA ARG A 243 5.04 2.25 -12.91
C ARG A 243 5.27 2.54 -14.38
N SER A 244 4.32 3.26 -14.98
CA SER A 244 4.41 3.76 -16.35
C SER A 244 5.70 4.55 -16.63
N PRO A 245 6.19 4.52 -17.89
CA PRO A 245 7.25 5.43 -18.33
C PRO A 245 6.94 6.88 -17.97
N GLY A 246 7.92 7.61 -17.42
CA GLY A 246 7.75 9.01 -17.02
C GLY A 246 7.13 9.23 -15.64
N ALA A 247 6.61 8.20 -14.94
CA ALA A 247 6.08 8.33 -13.59
C ALA A 247 7.11 8.90 -12.57
N TYR A 248 8.41 8.71 -12.86
CA TYR A 248 9.53 9.18 -12.04
C TYR A 248 10.14 10.51 -12.51
N SER A 249 9.64 11.12 -13.60
CA SER A 249 10.27 12.28 -14.25
C SER A 249 10.51 13.45 -13.29
N ASN A 250 9.52 13.79 -12.45
CA ASN A 250 9.65 14.83 -11.43
C ASN A 250 10.76 14.53 -10.40
N LEU A 251 10.91 13.26 -10.00
CA LEU A 251 11.98 12.87 -9.07
C LEU A 251 13.36 12.95 -9.73
N VAL A 252 13.47 12.56 -11.00
CA VAL A 252 14.72 12.67 -11.77
C VAL A 252 15.15 14.13 -11.91
N GLU A 253 14.20 15.04 -12.14
CA GLU A 253 14.48 16.48 -12.18
C GLU A 253 14.97 17.01 -10.82
N LEU A 254 14.29 16.62 -9.72
CA LEU A 254 14.67 17.01 -8.36
C LEU A 254 16.04 16.46 -7.92
N GLU A 255 16.46 15.30 -8.45
CA GLU A 255 17.82 14.77 -8.26
C GLU A 255 18.88 15.57 -9.03
N SER A 256 18.50 16.31 -10.07
CA SER A 256 19.42 17.21 -10.77
C SER A 256 19.54 18.56 -10.07
N ALA A 257 18.53 18.96 -9.30
CA ALA A 257 18.49 20.24 -8.60
C ALA A 257 19.54 20.33 -7.45
N PRO A 258 20.10 21.53 -7.17
CA PRO A 258 21.04 21.74 -6.07
C PRO A 258 20.36 21.55 -4.71
N LEU A 259 21.09 20.97 -3.75
CA LEU A 259 20.60 20.80 -2.37
C LEU A 259 20.45 22.17 -1.67
N PRO A 260 19.61 22.27 -0.61
CA PRO A 260 19.44 23.55 0.10
C PRO A 260 20.75 23.94 0.80
N ASP A 261 21.14 25.21 0.67
CA ASP A 261 22.26 25.78 1.40
C ASP A 261 21.85 26.18 2.83
N GLY A 262 22.79 26.15 3.77
CA GLY A 262 22.58 26.65 5.14
C GLY A 262 21.75 25.75 6.07
N VAL A 263 21.44 24.52 5.66
CA VAL A 263 20.75 23.50 6.49
C VAL A 263 21.72 22.34 6.75
N ALA A 264 21.63 21.73 7.93
CA ALA A 264 22.38 20.51 8.22
C ALA A 264 21.88 19.36 7.34
N LEU A 265 22.78 18.77 6.56
CA LEU A 265 22.48 17.68 5.63
C LEU A 265 23.10 16.37 6.13
N PRO A 266 22.44 15.22 5.90
CA PRO A 266 23.00 13.92 6.24
C PRO A 266 24.14 13.53 5.30
N GLU A 267 24.95 12.55 5.69
CA GLU A 267 25.95 11.96 4.81
C GLU A 267 25.27 11.30 3.60
N MET A 268 25.78 11.54 2.38
CA MET A 268 25.29 10.92 1.16
C MET A 268 26.42 10.14 0.48
N VAL A 269 26.14 8.87 0.13
CA VAL A 269 27.03 8.02 -0.67
C VAL A 269 26.27 7.55 -1.91
N THR A 270 26.97 7.52 -3.04
CA THR A 270 26.44 7.00 -4.31
C THR A 270 27.45 6.06 -4.91
N PHE A 271 27.01 4.95 -5.48
CA PHE A 271 27.90 4.06 -6.22
C PHE A 271 28.06 4.56 -7.65
N ASP A 272 29.32 4.73 -8.08
CA ASP A 272 29.63 5.05 -9.47
C ASP A 272 29.07 3.93 -10.36
N ARG A 273 28.10 4.27 -11.22
CA ARG A 273 27.27 3.39 -12.05
C ARG A 273 26.02 2.87 -11.32
N ILE A 274 24.95 3.66 -11.36
CA ILE A 274 23.62 3.09 -11.59
C ILE A 274 23.71 2.50 -13.01
N SER A 275 24.13 1.25 -13.14
CA SER A 275 24.43 0.66 -14.44
C SER A 275 23.16 0.58 -15.29
N GLU A 276 22.99 1.52 -16.23
CA GLU A 276 22.02 1.45 -17.33
C GLU A 276 22.15 0.12 -18.11
N ALA A 277 23.31 -0.54 -18.02
CA ALA A 277 23.61 -1.79 -18.68
C ALA A 277 22.98 -3.02 -18.01
N HIS A 278 22.52 -2.99 -16.75
CA HIS A 278 22.02 -4.23 -16.11
C HIS A 278 20.58 -4.60 -16.55
N PRO A 279 19.59 -3.68 -16.52
CA PRO A 279 18.30 -3.93 -17.14
C PRO A 279 18.46 -4.17 -18.64
N ALA A 280 19.36 -3.46 -19.33
CA ALA A 280 19.65 -3.65 -20.75
C ALA A 280 20.36 -4.98 -21.05
N SER A 281 21.14 -5.55 -20.13
CA SER A 281 21.76 -6.87 -20.28
C SER A 281 20.77 -8.00 -20.03
N ILE A 282 19.84 -7.83 -19.09
CA ILE A 282 18.73 -8.78 -18.87
C ILE A 282 17.74 -8.69 -20.04
N ALA A 283 17.34 -7.48 -20.44
CA ALA A 283 16.50 -7.23 -21.61
C ALA A 283 17.19 -7.67 -22.91
N GLY A 284 18.52 -7.50 -23.02
CA GLY A 284 19.32 -7.99 -24.14
C GLY A 284 19.46 -9.51 -24.15
N ALA A 285 19.55 -10.17 -23.00
CA ALA A 285 19.51 -11.63 -22.89
C ALA A 285 18.12 -12.20 -23.24
N LEU A 286 17.04 -11.53 -22.84
CA LEU A 286 15.67 -11.85 -23.24
C LEU A 286 15.43 -11.57 -24.74
N GLY A 287 16.04 -10.50 -25.28
CA GLY A 287 16.02 -10.18 -26.71
C GLY A 287 16.79 -11.17 -27.59
N ASN A 288 17.68 -11.98 -27.00
CA ASN A 288 18.50 -12.98 -27.69
C ASN A 288 17.95 -14.42 -27.57
N HIS A 289 16.75 -14.65 -27.04
CA HIS A 289 16.14 -15.98 -27.03
C HIS A 289 15.45 -16.28 -28.37
N ALA A 290 15.76 -17.47 -28.92
CA ALA A 290 15.31 -17.95 -30.21
C ALA A 290 13.79 -17.93 -30.36
N VAL A 291 13.32 -17.18 -31.36
CA VAL A 291 11.93 -17.25 -31.82
C VAL A 291 11.76 -18.59 -32.55
N ALA A 292 10.70 -19.34 -32.27
CA ALA A 292 10.34 -20.49 -33.09
C ALA A 292 9.95 -19.96 -34.49
N HIS A 293 10.85 -20.10 -35.46
CA HIS A 293 10.57 -19.72 -36.84
C HIS A 293 9.62 -20.77 -37.45
N HIS A 294 8.39 -20.37 -37.74
CA HIS A 294 7.53 -21.07 -38.67
C HIS A 294 7.71 -20.45 -40.07
N ASP A 295 7.86 -21.28 -41.10
CA ASP A 295 8.12 -20.82 -42.47
C ASP A 295 7.08 -19.77 -42.92
N GLY A 296 7.51 -18.53 -43.16
CA GLY A 296 6.70 -17.48 -43.80
C GLY A 296 6.46 -16.19 -43.02
N GLU A 297 6.90 -16.04 -41.77
CA GLU A 297 6.75 -14.77 -41.02
C GLU A 297 7.94 -13.81 -41.22
N SER A 298 7.65 -12.52 -41.46
CA SER A 298 8.69 -11.50 -41.67
C SER A 298 9.32 -11.05 -40.36
N VAL A 299 10.64 -10.84 -40.40
CA VAL A 299 11.47 -10.35 -39.27
C VAL A 299 10.95 -9.03 -38.70
N GLU A 300 10.29 -8.20 -39.52
CA GLU A 300 9.70 -6.92 -39.12
C GLU A 300 8.50 -7.08 -38.17
N HIS A 301 7.72 -8.16 -38.31
CA HIS A 301 6.62 -8.46 -37.38
C HIS A 301 7.13 -8.93 -36.01
N ALA A 302 8.25 -9.66 -35.99
CA ALA A 302 8.94 -10.06 -34.76
C ALA A 302 9.67 -8.88 -34.06
N ALA A 303 10.16 -7.90 -34.84
CA ALA A 303 10.83 -6.70 -34.32
C ALA A 303 9.86 -5.66 -33.71
N ALA A 304 8.59 -5.64 -34.14
CA ALA A 304 7.57 -4.77 -33.54
C ALA A 304 7.30 -5.10 -32.05
N ALA A 305 7.54 -6.35 -31.62
CA ALA A 305 7.49 -6.75 -30.21
C ALA A 305 8.76 -6.34 -29.42
N GLN A 306 9.89 -6.06 -30.11
CA GLN A 306 11.18 -5.69 -29.49
C GLN A 306 11.26 -4.22 -29.04
N THR A 307 10.33 -3.35 -29.47
CA THR A 307 10.35 -1.92 -29.10
C THR A 307 9.94 -1.64 -27.65
N ALA A 308 9.35 -2.61 -26.94
CA ALA A 308 8.96 -2.48 -25.53
C ALA A 308 10.17 -2.45 -24.55
N ALA A 309 11.28 -3.11 -24.90
CA ALA A 309 12.50 -3.09 -24.09
C ALA A 309 13.22 -1.73 -24.11
N SER A 310 13.09 -0.99 -25.22
CA SER A 310 13.62 0.38 -25.40
C SER A 310 12.84 1.43 -24.58
N MET A 311 11.57 1.17 -24.28
CA MET A 311 10.72 2.12 -23.55
C MET A 311 11.06 2.28 -22.06
N THR A 312 11.73 1.30 -21.44
CA THR A 312 12.18 1.43 -20.05
C THR A 312 13.40 2.36 -19.92
N ALA A 313 14.21 2.48 -20.99
CA ALA A 313 15.31 3.45 -21.08
C ALA A 313 14.80 4.87 -21.40
N LEU A 314 13.78 4.99 -22.26
CA LEU A 314 13.11 6.28 -22.57
C LEU A 314 12.28 6.84 -21.40
N ALA A 315 11.97 6.02 -20.38
CA ALA A 315 11.28 6.46 -19.16
C ALA A 315 12.12 7.36 -18.24
N LEU A 316 13.44 7.43 -18.46
CA LEU A 316 14.40 8.21 -17.66
C LEU A 316 14.82 9.54 -18.32
N SER A 317 14.37 9.82 -19.55
CA SER A 317 14.57 11.13 -20.22
C SER A 317 13.36 12.05 -20.02
N ALA A 318 13.60 13.21 -19.39
CA ALA A 318 12.60 14.17 -18.92
C ALA A 318 11.89 14.99 -20.02
N GLY A 319 10.71 15.54 -19.66
CA GLY A 319 10.02 16.60 -20.40
C GLY A 319 8.78 17.18 -19.67
N HIS A 320 8.98 18.31 -18.98
CA HIS A 320 8.07 19.41 -18.53
C HIS A 320 6.69 19.18 -17.86
N ALA A 321 6.43 20.00 -16.82
CA ALA A 321 5.09 20.40 -16.36
C ALA A 321 5.03 21.89 -15.92
N SER A 322 4.06 22.67 -16.42
CA SER A 322 3.62 23.97 -15.89
C SER A 322 2.20 23.87 -15.31
N LEU A 323 1.61 24.94 -14.77
CA LEU A 323 0.31 24.92 -14.07
C LEU A 323 -0.89 24.42 -14.90
N GLU A 324 -0.77 24.41 -16.22
CA GLU A 324 -1.73 23.83 -17.16
C GLU A 324 -1.76 22.28 -17.04
N ALA A 325 -0.67 21.70 -16.55
CA ALA A 325 -0.44 20.28 -16.45
C ALA A 325 -1.23 19.60 -15.30
N HIS A 326 -1.69 20.36 -14.30
CA HIS A 326 -2.53 19.80 -13.24
C HIS A 326 -3.95 19.46 -13.76
N ARG A 327 -4.45 20.21 -14.75
CA ARG A 327 -5.66 19.86 -15.52
C ARG A 327 -5.38 18.80 -16.61
N ALA A 328 -4.11 18.48 -16.86
CA ALA A 328 -3.64 17.48 -17.82
C ALA A 328 -3.05 16.20 -17.16
N GLY A 329 -3.10 16.05 -15.83
CA GLY A 329 -2.67 14.83 -15.11
C GLY A 329 -1.39 14.89 -14.25
N THR A 330 -0.91 16.05 -13.78
CA THR A 330 0.39 16.16 -13.05
C THR A 330 0.34 16.22 -11.52
N ALA A 331 -0.68 15.64 -10.86
CA ALA A 331 -0.72 15.56 -9.40
C ALA A 331 0.31 14.54 -8.87
N VAL A 332 1.40 14.99 -8.24
CA VAL A 332 2.37 14.04 -7.66
C VAL A 332 1.80 13.35 -6.41
N ASP A 333 1.96 12.04 -6.33
CA ASP A 333 1.60 11.27 -5.15
C ASP A 333 2.55 11.57 -3.98
N ALA A 334 2.26 10.98 -2.83
CA ALA A 334 3.09 11.18 -1.65
C ALA A 334 4.52 10.59 -1.80
N GLY A 335 4.75 9.69 -2.75
CA GLY A 335 6.10 9.26 -3.15
C GLY A 335 6.81 10.25 -4.09
N GLY A 336 6.15 11.33 -4.52
CA GLY A 336 6.64 12.27 -5.53
C GLY A 336 6.49 11.77 -6.97
N LEU A 337 5.74 10.68 -7.18
CA LEU A 337 5.50 10.06 -8.49
C LEU A 337 4.30 10.70 -9.17
N LEU A 338 4.31 10.81 -10.49
CA LEU A 338 3.13 11.21 -11.26
C LEU A 338 2.07 10.08 -11.26
N PRO A 339 0.77 10.40 -11.39
CA PRO A 339 -0.30 9.40 -11.41
C PRO A 339 -0.13 8.45 -12.58
N ASP A 340 -0.33 7.17 -12.33
CA ASP A 340 -0.34 6.15 -13.37
C ASP A 340 -1.77 5.95 -13.88
N LEU A 341 -2.09 6.52 -15.04
CA LEU A 341 -3.45 6.55 -15.59
C LEU A 341 -3.83 5.27 -16.37
N GLN A 342 -3.00 4.22 -16.30
CA GLN A 342 -3.34 2.95 -16.95
C GLN A 342 -4.56 2.29 -16.26
N HIS A 343 -5.51 1.81 -17.07
CA HIS A 343 -6.70 1.08 -16.60
C HIS A 343 -6.39 -0.34 -16.11
N ASN A 344 -5.18 -0.84 -16.36
CA ASN A 344 -4.67 -2.13 -15.88
C ASN A 344 -3.24 -1.92 -15.36
N ASN A 345 -2.86 -2.59 -14.28
CA ASN A 345 -1.48 -2.56 -13.77
C ASN A 345 -1.08 -3.94 -13.23
N SER A 346 0.16 -4.08 -12.80
CA SER A 346 0.72 -5.35 -12.33
C SER A 346 -0.02 -5.96 -11.13
N TRP A 347 -0.79 -5.15 -10.40
CA TRP A 347 -1.61 -5.61 -9.28
C TRP A 347 -2.75 -6.52 -9.74
N THR A 348 -3.35 -6.21 -10.89
CA THR A 348 -4.50 -6.94 -11.45
C THR A 348 -4.11 -8.01 -12.47
N GLN A 349 -2.91 -7.93 -13.02
CA GLN A 349 -2.39 -8.86 -14.03
C GLN A 349 -2.29 -10.31 -13.54
N LYS A 350 -2.69 -11.25 -14.41
CA LYS A 350 -2.55 -12.70 -14.26
C LYS A 350 -1.22 -13.21 -14.83
N VAL A 351 -0.95 -14.51 -14.70
CA VAL A 351 0.35 -15.12 -15.04
C VAL A 351 0.78 -14.88 -16.48
N GLU A 352 -0.17 -14.88 -17.42
CA GLU A 352 0.04 -14.66 -18.85
C GLU A 352 0.21 -13.18 -19.22
N GLU A 353 -0.10 -12.26 -18.30
CA GLU A 353 -0.10 -10.81 -18.53
C GLU A 353 1.12 -10.12 -17.91
N VAL A 354 1.89 -10.82 -17.06
CA VAL A 354 3.07 -10.27 -16.39
C VAL A 354 4.27 -10.27 -17.33
N ASP A 355 4.84 -9.08 -17.53
CA ASP A 355 6.05 -8.91 -18.33
C ASP A 355 7.25 -9.66 -17.71
N PRO A 356 8.01 -10.45 -18.48
CA PRO A 356 9.15 -11.22 -17.95
C PRO A 356 10.25 -10.35 -17.32
N LEU A 357 10.49 -9.14 -17.84
CA LEU A 357 11.46 -8.22 -17.25
C LEU A 357 10.95 -7.73 -15.88
N GLU A 358 9.68 -7.38 -15.77
CA GLU A 358 9.08 -7.01 -14.49
C GLU A 358 9.16 -8.15 -13.46
N LEU A 359 8.88 -9.40 -13.86
CA LEU A 359 9.06 -10.56 -13.00
C LEU A 359 10.48 -10.60 -12.42
N LEU A 360 11.50 -10.41 -13.27
CA LEU A 360 12.91 -10.42 -12.84
C LEU A 360 13.22 -9.25 -11.90
N GLU A 361 12.77 -8.04 -12.22
CA GLU A 361 12.95 -6.87 -11.36
C GLU A 361 12.36 -7.10 -9.96
N VAL A 362 11.15 -7.68 -9.90
CA VAL A 362 10.46 -7.98 -8.65
C VAL A 362 11.20 -9.05 -7.85
N GLN A 363 11.71 -10.10 -8.48
CA GLN A 363 12.52 -11.12 -7.80
C GLN A 363 13.86 -10.55 -7.31
N LEU A 364 14.51 -9.69 -8.11
CA LEU A 364 15.77 -9.06 -7.74
C LEU A 364 15.60 -8.15 -6.52
N CYS A 365 14.58 -7.28 -6.55
CA CYS A 365 14.32 -6.31 -5.48
C CYS A 365 13.74 -6.98 -4.21
N ASN A 366 12.72 -7.84 -4.35
CA ASN A 366 11.91 -8.27 -3.20
C ASN A 366 12.44 -9.50 -2.46
N SER A 367 13.29 -10.33 -3.09
CA SER A 367 13.79 -11.57 -2.49
C SER A 367 15.30 -11.75 -2.63
N THR A 368 15.86 -11.44 -3.80
CA THR A 368 17.31 -11.61 -4.06
C THR A 368 18.15 -10.60 -3.29
N ALA A 369 17.80 -9.31 -3.32
CA ALA A 369 18.51 -8.29 -2.57
C ALA A 369 18.46 -8.53 -1.04
N PRO A 370 17.29 -8.83 -0.42
CA PRO A 370 17.24 -9.26 0.97
C PRO A 370 18.14 -10.46 1.29
N PHE A 371 18.19 -11.48 0.41
CA PHE A 371 19.05 -12.64 0.60
C PHE A 371 20.54 -12.25 0.62
N ILE A 372 20.98 -11.44 -0.36
CA ILE A 372 22.37 -10.98 -0.44
C ILE A 372 22.73 -10.17 0.81
N LEU A 373 21.88 -9.23 1.21
CA LEU A 373 22.11 -8.39 2.40
C LEU A 373 22.22 -9.23 3.66
N VAL A 374 21.27 -10.14 3.91
CA VAL A 374 21.30 -11.05 5.06
C VAL A 374 22.57 -11.90 5.05
N SER A 375 22.91 -12.52 3.91
CA SER A 375 24.08 -13.38 3.78
C SER A 375 25.39 -12.62 4.07
N ARG A 376 25.56 -11.45 3.46
CA ARG A 376 26.78 -10.64 3.53
C ARG A 376 26.94 -9.90 4.86
N LEU A 377 25.84 -9.42 5.46
CA LEU A 377 25.89 -8.64 6.70
C LEU A 377 25.82 -9.50 7.97
N ARG A 378 25.50 -10.79 7.86
CA ARG A 378 25.49 -11.72 9.01
C ARG A 378 26.75 -11.64 9.89
N PRO A 379 27.99 -11.58 9.36
CA PRO A 379 29.19 -11.38 10.18
C PRO A 379 29.20 -10.08 10.97
N ALA A 380 28.76 -8.96 10.38
CA ALA A 380 28.67 -7.66 11.06
C ALA A 380 27.58 -7.68 12.15
N MET A 381 26.49 -8.42 11.92
CA MET A 381 25.44 -8.60 12.93
C MET A 381 25.88 -9.47 14.11
N ARG A 382 26.61 -10.55 13.84
CA ARG A 382 27.28 -11.35 14.87
C ARG A 382 28.25 -10.50 15.69
N ALA A 383 28.99 -9.61 15.03
CA ALA A 383 29.92 -8.71 15.71
C ALA A 383 29.20 -7.75 16.67
N ALA A 384 27.98 -7.32 16.37
CA ALA A 384 27.19 -6.45 17.26
C ALA A 384 26.80 -7.19 18.54
N VAL A 385 26.33 -8.44 18.41
CA VAL A 385 26.05 -9.31 19.56
C VAL A 385 27.31 -9.58 20.38
N ALA A 386 28.43 -9.88 19.72
CA ALA A 386 29.71 -10.11 20.39
C ALA A 386 30.23 -8.85 21.11
N ALA A 387 29.89 -7.66 20.63
CA ALA A 387 30.21 -6.38 21.25
C ALA A 387 29.27 -6.00 22.41
N GLY A 388 28.28 -6.84 22.74
CA GLY A 388 27.41 -6.66 23.91
C GLY A 388 25.96 -6.29 23.57
N ALA A 389 25.57 -6.22 22.30
CA ALA A 389 24.16 -6.07 21.94
C ALA A 389 23.37 -7.30 22.42
N ARG A 390 22.17 -7.08 23.00
CA ARG A 390 21.30 -8.17 23.44
C ARG A 390 21.04 -9.16 22.29
N ARG A 391 20.62 -8.64 21.14
CA ARG A 391 20.40 -9.35 19.88
C ARG A 391 20.75 -8.42 18.73
N ALA A 392 20.89 -9.00 17.54
CA ALA A 392 20.74 -8.27 16.29
C ALA A 392 19.43 -8.69 15.61
N TYR A 393 18.87 -7.82 14.78
CA TYR A 393 17.50 -7.95 14.25
C TYR A 393 17.49 -7.90 12.73
N VAL A 394 16.90 -8.91 12.10
CA VAL A 394 16.52 -8.86 10.69
C VAL A 394 15.00 -8.79 10.59
N VAL A 395 14.48 -7.72 10.01
CA VAL A 395 13.05 -7.57 9.73
C VAL A 395 12.84 -7.56 8.23
N ASN A 396 12.22 -8.62 7.73
CA ASN A 396 11.81 -8.75 6.34
C ASN A 396 10.38 -8.23 6.18
N VAL A 397 10.20 -7.08 5.55
CA VAL A 397 8.86 -6.52 5.32
C VAL A 397 8.17 -7.35 4.23
N SER A 398 7.23 -8.17 4.68
CA SER A 398 6.44 -9.06 3.86
C SER A 398 4.98 -8.59 3.81
N ALA A 399 4.10 -9.45 3.32
CA ALA A 399 2.68 -9.17 3.25
C ALA A 399 1.88 -10.48 3.13
N MET A 400 0.56 -10.37 3.23
CA MET A 400 -0.37 -11.47 2.99
C MET A 400 -0.21 -12.15 1.63
N GLU A 401 0.37 -11.46 0.65
CA GLU A 401 0.71 -11.95 -0.69
C GLU A 401 1.70 -13.13 -0.63
N GLY A 402 2.58 -13.14 0.37
CA GLY A 402 3.53 -14.23 0.61
C GLY A 402 2.96 -15.41 1.41
N GLN A 403 1.69 -15.34 1.83
CA GLN A 403 1.07 -16.40 2.63
C GLN A 403 0.59 -17.57 1.75
N PHE A 404 0.98 -18.79 2.09
CA PHE A 404 0.54 -20.00 1.39
C PHE A 404 -0.85 -20.45 1.84
N SER A 405 -1.09 -20.49 3.15
CA SER A 405 -2.26 -21.15 3.75
C SER A 405 -3.54 -20.29 3.79
N ARG A 406 -3.73 -19.41 2.81
CA ARG A 406 -4.83 -18.43 2.80
C ARG A 406 -6.11 -19.03 2.19
N ARG A 407 -7.25 -18.86 2.86
CA ARG A 407 -8.57 -19.38 2.39
C ARG A 407 -8.95 -18.87 0.99
N TYR A 408 -8.60 -17.63 0.66
CA TYR A 408 -8.86 -17.03 -0.64
C TYR A 408 -7.60 -16.32 -1.14
N LYS A 409 -7.18 -16.64 -2.36
CA LYS A 409 -6.09 -15.98 -3.09
C LYS A 409 -6.57 -15.75 -4.52
N GLY A 410 -6.58 -14.49 -4.96
CA GLY A 410 -6.91 -14.15 -6.34
C GLY A 410 -5.77 -14.50 -7.32
N PRO A 411 -6.03 -14.48 -8.64
CA PRO A 411 -5.02 -14.79 -9.65
C PRO A 411 -4.07 -13.62 -9.98
N GLY A 412 -4.33 -12.41 -9.45
CA GLY A 412 -3.55 -11.21 -9.71
C GLY A 412 -2.16 -11.21 -9.08
N HIS A 413 -1.26 -10.38 -9.62
CA HIS A 413 0.11 -10.12 -9.13
C HIS A 413 0.91 -11.38 -8.74
N PRO A 414 0.92 -12.46 -9.56
CA PRO A 414 1.55 -13.72 -9.18
C PRO A 414 3.06 -13.59 -8.92
N HIS A 415 3.75 -12.71 -9.66
CA HIS A 415 5.18 -12.46 -9.50
C HIS A 415 5.53 -11.85 -8.13
N THR A 416 4.70 -10.90 -7.64
CA THR A 416 4.83 -10.32 -6.30
C THR A 416 4.52 -11.35 -5.22
N ASN A 417 3.45 -12.14 -5.40
CA ASN A 417 3.12 -13.27 -4.51
C ASN A 417 4.30 -14.25 -4.38
N MET A 418 4.91 -14.65 -5.50
CA MET A 418 6.08 -15.53 -5.52
C MET A 418 7.27 -14.93 -4.76
N ALA A 419 7.58 -13.66 -5.00
CA ALA A 419 8.73 -13.03 -4.34
C ALA A 419 8.53 -12.88 -2.82
N LYS A 420 7.32 -12.50 -2.36
CA LYS A 420 7.00 -12.43 -0.93
C LYS A 420 6.98 -13.82 -0.27
N ALA A 421 6.52 -14.84 -0.98
CA ALA A 421 6.59 -16.22 -0.52
C ALA A 421 8.05 -16.71 -0.38
N ALA A 422 8.93 -16.35 -1.32
CA ALA A 422 10.36 -16.65 -1.25
C ALA A 422 11.03 -15.95 -0.05
N LEU A 423 10.69 -14.69 0.21
CA LEU A 423 11.18 -13.94 1.37
C LEU A 423 10.71 -14.55 2.71
N ASN A 424 9.44 -14.97 2.77
CA ASN A 424 8.89 -15.72 3.91
C ASN A 424 9.61 -17.05 4.10
N MET A 425 9.85 -17.79 3.02
CA MET A 425 10.57 -19.06 3.08
C MET A 425 12.00 -18.88 3.60
N MET A 426 12.73 -17.87 3.11
CA MET A 426 14.07 -17.55 3.64
C MET A 426 14.04 -17.30 5.16
N THR A 427 13.05 -16.52 5.62
CA THR A 427 12.85 -16.27 7.06
C THR A 427 12.61 -17.58 7.82
N ARG A 428 11.67 -18.40 7.34
CA ARG A 428 11.34 -19.69 7.95
C ARG A 428 12.52 -20.66 7.99
N THR A 429 13.31 -20.70 6.92
CA THR A 429 14.44 -21.62 6.77
C THR A 429 15.63 -21.22 7.63
N SER A 430 16.00 -19.94 7.65
CA SER A 430 17.29 -19.50 8.22
C SER A 430 17.20 -18.98 9.65
N ALA A 431 16.03 -18.51 10.11
CA ALA A 431 15.93 -17.82 11.40
C ALA A 431 16.32 -18.67 12.61
N GLY A 432 15.98 -19.97 12.61
CA GLY A 432 16.32 -20.87 13.73
C GLY A 432 17.82 -21.00 13.93
N GLU A 433 18.54 -21.34 12.85
CA GLU A 433 19.99 -21.48 12.87
C GLU A 433 20.70 -20.16 13.20
N MET A 434 20.24 -19.03 12.64
CA MET A 434 20.81 -17.72 12.92
C MET A 434 20.60 -17.27 14.37
N PHE A 435 19.48 -17.65 14.99
CA PHE A 435 19.27 -17.41 16.42
C PHE A 435 20.17 -18.28 17.29
N GLU A 436 20.27 -19.58 17.00
CA GLU A 436 21.05 -20.53 17.78
C GLU A 436 22.55 -20.21 17.75
N THR A 437 23.06 -19.83 16.58
CA THR A 437 24.50 -19.61 16.37
C THR A 437 24.94 -18.18 16.65
N ASP A 438 24.12 -17.19 16.28
CA ASP A 438 24.54 -15.78 16.26
C ASP A 438 23.65 -14.86 17.09
N ARG A 439 22.59 -15.39 17.73
CA ARG A 439 21.57 -14.62 18.47
C ARG A 439 20.92 -13.53 17.62
N ILE A 440 20.75 -13.79 16.32
CA ILE A 440 20.07 -12.90 15.37
C ILE A 440 18.59 -13.29 15.29
N LEU A 441 17.70 -12.34 15.57
CA LEU A 441 16.26 -12.53 15.45
C LEU A 441 15.79 -12.12 14.05
N MET A 442 15.42 -13.10 13.22
CA MET A 442 14.88 -12.86 11.89
C MET A 442 13.37 -13.07 11.86
N THR A 443 12.62 -12.06 11.42
CA THR A 443 11.16 -12.08 11.32
C THR A 443 10.69 -11.65 9.93
N ALA A 444 9.53 -12.15 9.51
CA ALA A 444 8.79 -11.63 8.36
C ALA A 444 7.56 -10.88 8.88
N VAL A 445 7.29 -9.67 8.40
CA VAL A 445 6.26 -8.79 9.00
C VAL A 445 5.29 -8.28 7.93
N ASP A 446 4.00 -8.50 8.16
CA ASP A 446 2.90 -7.87 7.42
C ASP A 446 2.66 -6.45 7.95
N THR A 447 2.60 -5.47 7.04
CA THR A 447 2.35 -4.06 7.38
C THR A 447 0.87 -3.74 7.60
N GLY A 448 -0.02 -4.69 7.34
CA GLY A 448 -1.45 -4.44 7.27
C GLY A 448 -1.85 -3.68 6.02
N TRP A 449 -3.15 -3.41 5.89
CA TRP A 449 -3.71 -2.75 4.71
C TRP A 449 -3.69 -1.24 4.88
N ILE A 450 -2.67 -0.63 4.28
CA ILE A 450 -2.37 0.80 4.41
C ILE A 450 -2.50 1.59 3.11
N THR A 451 -2.38 0.92 1.95
CA THR A 451 -2.45 1.53 0.62
C THR A 451 -3.35 0.74 -0.32
N ASP A 452 -3.84 1.41 -1.36
CA ASP A 452 -4.55 0.77 -2.47
C ASP A 452 -3.69 0.83 -3.73
N GLU A 453 -3.31 -0.36 -4.22
CA GLU A 453 -2.45 -0.57 -5.40
C GLU A 453 -3.24 -0.85 -6.68
N ARG A 454 -4.58 -0.82 -6.63
CA ARG A 454 -5.43 -0.94 -7.81
C ARG A 454 -5.18 0.18 -8.83
N PRO A 455 -5.58 -0.02 -10.10
CA PRO A 455 -5.53 1.02 -11.12
C PRO A 455 -6.14 2.35 -10.65
N HIS A 456 -5.59 3.47 -11.12
CA HIS A 456 -5.88 4.79 -10.58
C HIS A 456 -7.37 5.14 -10.59
N ASP A 457 -8.08 4.87 -11.70
CA ASP A 457 -9.51 5.17 -11.82
C ASP A 457 -10.36 4.33 -10.87
N GLU A 458 -9.98 3.06 -10.67
CA GLU A 458 -10.67 2.17 -9.74
C GLU A 458 -10.48 2.67 -8.30
N LYS A 459 -9.25 3.06 -7.95
CA LYS A 459 -8.93 3.68 -6.66
C LYS A 459 -9.75 4.95 -6.42
N LEU A 460 -9.83 5.85 -7.40
CA LEU A 460 -10.64 7.08 -7.30
C LEU A 460 -12.13 6.80 -7.13
N ARG A 461 -12.68 5.84 -7.88
CA ARG A 461 -14.08 5.43 -7.77
C ARG A 461 -14.39 4.90 -6.36
N ILE A 462 -13.54 4.05 -5.83
CA ILE A 462 -13.72 3.45 -4.50
C ILE A 462 -13.53 4.46 -3.37
N ALA A 463 -12.58 5.38 -3.52
CA ALA A 463 -12.44 6.52 -2.61
C ALA A 463 -13.70 7.41 -2.63
N ALA A 464 -14.28 7.69 -3.81
CA ALA A 464 -15.54 8.43 -3.94
C ALA A 464 -16.75 7.71 -3.30
N GLU A 465 -16.70 6.39 -3.19
CA GLU A 465 -17.68 5.60 -2.44
C GLU A 465 -17.52 5.72 -0.91
N GLY A 466 -16.43 6.35 -0.45
CA GLY A 466 -16.11 6.61 0.96
C GLY A 466 -15.21 5.53 1.58
N TRP A 467 -14.49 4.77 0.77
CA TRP A 467 -13.55 3.76 1.26
C TRP A 467 -12.15 4.34 1.45
N HIS A 468 -11.55 4.04 2.59
CA HIS A 468 -10.16 4.31 2.92
C HIS A 468 -9.49 3.05 3.46
N ALA A 469 -8.16 2.97 3.33
CA ALA A 469 -7.41 1.88 3.91
C ALA A 469 -7.61 1.81 5.45
N PRO A 470 -7.79 0.64 6.06
CA PRO A 470 -8.04 0.51 7.50
C PRO A 470 -6.96 1.10 8.42
N LEU A 471 -5.73 1.19 7.94
CA LEU A 471 -4.55 1.62 8.68
C LEU A 471 -3.79 2.69 7.87
N ASP A 472 -2.90 3.43 8.52
CA ASP A 472 -2.04 4.43 7.86
C ASP A 472 -0.55 4.03 7.81
N LEU A 473 0.30 4.91 7.28
CA LEU A 473 1.73 4.65 7.18
C LEU A 473 2.44 4.52 8.54
N VAL A 474 1.95 5.21 9.57
CA VAL A 474 2.49 5.15 10.93
C VAL A 474 2.19 3.78 11.55
N ASP A 475 1.01 3.24 11.30
CA ASP A 475 0.58 1.90 11.68
C ASP A 475 1.40 0.81 10.96
N GLY A 476 1.67 0.99 9.67
CA GLY A 476 2.54 0.11 8.89
C GLY A 476 3.97 0.11 9.45
N ALA A 477 4.53 1.29 9.73
CA ALA A 477 5.85 1.43 10.33
C ALA A 477 5.91 0.84 11.74
N ALA A 478 4.87 1.03 12.56
CA ALA A 478 4.79 0.46 13.90
C ALA A 478 4.87 -1.07 13.90
N ARG A 479 4.24 -1.73 12.92
CA ARG A 479 4.29 -3.19 12.76
C ARG A 479 5.70 -3.67 12.42
N VAL A 480 6.37 -3.02 11.47
CA VAL A 480 7.75 -3.35 11.08
C VAL A 480 8.73 -3.08 12.23
N TYR A 481 8.49 -2.05 13.03
CA TYR A 481 9.34 -1.69 14.15
C TYR A 481 9.14 -2.60 15.38
N ASP A 482 7.97 -3.23 15.53
CA ASP A 482 7.58 -4.01 16.71
C ASP A 482 8.55 -5.14 17.11
N PRO A 483 9.07 -5.97 16.19
CA PRO A 483 10.00 -7.03 16.57
C PRO A 483 11.28 -6.49 17.22
N ILE A 484 11.73 -5.29 16.85
CA ILE A 484 12.92 -4.65 17.43
C ILE A 484 12.61 -4.22 18.86
N VAL A 485 11.48 -3.55 19.08
CA VAL A 485 11.05 -3.08 20.41
C VAL A 485 10.86 -4.24 21.38
N ARG A 486 10.16 -5.31 20.95
CA ARG A 486 9.98 -6.53 21.75
C ARG A 486 11.32 -7.22 22.03
N GLY A 487 12.17 -7.26 21.01
CA GLY A 487 13.55 -7.70 21.10
C GLY A 487 14.34 -7.01 22.21
N GLU A 488 14.39 -5.69 22.21
CA GLU A 488 15.08 -4.93 23.24
C GLU A 488 14.42 -5.08 24.62
N ALA A 489 13.09 -5.25 24.67
CA ALA A 489 12.35 -5.49 25.90
C ALA A 489 12.51 -6.91 26.49
N GLY A 490 13.25 -7.81 25.83
CA GLY A 490 13.54 -9.14 26.39
C GLY A 490 12.90 -10.31 25.65
N GLU A 491 12.08 -10.07 24.64
CA GLU A 491 11.36 -11.12 23.90
C GLU A 491 12.11 -11.58 22.65
N ASP A 492 12.34 -12.89 22.50
CA ASP A 492 13.00 -13.46 21.33
C ASP A 492 11.98 -13.93 20.29
N LEU A 493 11.47 -12.98 19.50
CA LEU A 493 10.58 -13.26 18.36
C LEU A 493 11.40 -13.51 17.08
N TYR A 494 11.39 -14.73 16.56
CA TYR A 494 12.11 -15.12 15.33
C TYR A 494 11.44 -16.30 14.64
N GLY A 495 11.74 -16.50 13.35
CA GLY A 495 11.27 -17.65 12.58
C GLY A 495 9.75 -17.70 12.44
N CYS A 496 9.10 -16.53 12.39
CA CYS A 496 7.67 -16.40 12.24
C CYS A 496 7.30 -15.33 11.21
N PHE A 497 6.10 -15.47 10.65
CA PHE A 497 5.40 -14.42 9.93
C PHE A 497 4.49 -13.70 10.91
N VAL A 498 4.72 -12.41 11.14
CA VAL A 498 4.00 -11.59 12.10
C VAL A 498 2.93 -10.79 11.38
N LYS A 499 1.68 -10.95 11.81
CA LYS A 499 0.53 -10.20 11.31
C LYS A 499 -0.24 -9.63 12.50
N ASP A 500 -0.56 -8.34 12.45
CA ASP A 500 -1.26 -7.64 13.53
C ASP A 500 -0.58 -7.82 14.90
N TYR A 501 0.76 -7.80 14.91
CA TYR A 501 1.65 -7.96 16.07
C TYR A 501 1.73 -9.38 16.66
N GLU A 502 1.10 -10.38 16.03
CA GLU A 502 1.10 -11.77 16.48
C GLU A 502 1.66 -12.72 15.41
N PRO A 503 2.31 -13.84 15.80
CA PRO A 503 2.64 -14.90 14.86
C PRO A 503 1.40 -15.41 14.12
N SER A 504 1.53 -15.57 12.80
CA SER A 504 0.48 -15.95 11.87
C SER A 504 0.96 -17.12 10.99
N PRO A 505 0.05 -17.94 10.43
CA PRO A 505 0.43 -19.00 9.50
C PRO A 505 1.24 -18.48 8.30
N TRP A 506 2.19 -19.31 7.84
CA TRP A 506 2.99 -19.08 6.64
C TRP A 506 2.20 -19.15 5.33
#